data_AF-A0A5S3VSH9-F1
#
_entry.id   AF-A0A5S3VSH9-F1
#
_cell.length_a   1.000
_cell.length_b   1.000
_cell.length_c   1.000
_cell.angle_alpha   90.00
_cell.angle_beta   90.00
_cell.angle_gamma   90.00
#
_symmetry.space_group_name_H-M   'P 1'
#
loop_
_entity.id
_entity.type
_entity.pdbx_description
1 polymer ?
#
loop_
_entity_poly.entity_id
_entity_poly.type
_entity_poly.pdbx_seq_one_letter_code
_entity_poly.pdbx_strand_id
1 'polypeptide(L)'
;LLWVSKGARPVSAQQYLLGGEVTFTHRLYRLYHFGLRLAAALLPIRTPHVYAGQQALSQWLCEVKKQNLRTLLVVSDPGIVALDLQQPIIAALHQQGVNTVLYSDVEANPGIPC
;
A
#
# COMPACT_ATOMS: atom_id res chain seq x y z
N LEU A 1 -19.49 -7.76 36.45
CA LEU A 1 -18.61 -8.07 35.31
C LEU A 1 -17.39 -8.83 35.84
N LEU A 2 -17.33 -10.14 35.66
CA LEU A 2 -16.19 -10.98 36.07
C LEU A 2 -15.19 -11.05 34.91
N TRP A 3 -14.04 -10.41 35.08
CA TRP A 3 -12.93 -10.48 34.13
C TRP A 3 -12.14 -11.78 34.40
N VAL A 4 -12.30 -12.78 33.52
CA VAL A 4 -11.49 -14.00 33.57
C VAL A 4 -10.18 -13.74 32.85
N SER A 5 -9.12 -13.54 33.64
CA SER A 5 -7.73 -13.57 33.18
C SER A 5 -7.46 -14.91 32.50
N LYS A 6 -7.17 -14.91 31.19
CA LYS A 6 -6.63 -16.08 30.51
C LYS A 6 -5.19 -16.26 30.98
N GLY A 7 -5.03 -16.92 32.13
CA GLY A 7 -3.76 -17.51 32.54
C GLY A 7 -3.24 -18.39 31.41
N ALA A 8 -1.97 -18.21 31.05
CA ALA A 8 -1.27 -19.07 30.12
C ALA A 8 -1.40 -20.52 30.63
N ARG A 9 -2.15 -21.34 29.89
CA ARG A 9 -2.28 -22.76 30.22
C ARG A 9 -0.90 -23.40 30.02
N PRO A 10 -0.32 -24.07 31.04
CA PRO A 10 0.92 -24.81 30.83
C PRO A 10 0.64 -25.91 29.80
N VAL A 11 1.43 -25.88 28.73
CA VAL A 11 1.43 -26.89 27.66
C VAL A 11 1.75 -28.23 28.32
N SER A 12 0.77 -29.14 28.37
CA SER A 12 0.88 -30.42 29.06
C SER A 12 2.00 -31.27 28.46
N ALA A 13 2.84 -31.87 29.31
CA ALA A 13 4.01 -32.68 28.95
C ALA A 13 3.74 -33.82 27.95
N GLN A 14 2.49 -34.24 27.78
CA GLN A 14 2.07 -35.22 26.78
C GLN A 14 2.32 -34.78 25.33
N GLN A 15 2.39 -33.48 25.02
CA GLN A 15 2.72 -33.00 23.68
C GLN A 15 4.17 -33.25 23.27
N TYR A 16 5.08 -33.54 24.21
CA TYR A 16 6.48 -33.89 23.91
C TYR A 16 6.69 -35.37 23.57
N LEU A 17 5.81 -36.26 24.05
CA LEU A 17 5.93 -37.70 23.79
C LEU A 17 5.46 -38.09 22.37
N LEU A 18 4.68 -37.24 21.71
CA LEU A 18 4.43 -37.25 20.26
C LEU A 18 5.37 -36.28 19.51
N GLY A 19 6.52 -35.93 20.11
CA GLY A 19 7.40 -34.84 19.71
C GLY A 19 8.25 -35.08 18.45
N GLY A 20 8.22 -36.29 17.88
CA GLY A 20 8.95 -36.61 16.64
C GLY A 20 8.36 -35.92 15.40
N GLU A 21 7.03 -35.97 15.24
CA GLU A 21 6.35 -35.41 14.06
C GLU A 21 6.14 -33.89 14.16
N VAL A 22 5.89 -33.37 15.37
CA VAL A 22 5.64 -31.94 15.61
C VAL A 22 6.92 -31.11 15.43
N THR A 23 8.09 -31.66 15.74
CA THR A 23 9.37 -30.96 15.57
C THR A 23 9.81 -30.91 14.10
N PHE A 24 9.55 -31.96 13.32
CA PHE A 24 9.84 -31.99 11.89
C PHE A 24 8.98 -30.98 11.12
N THR A 25 7.67 -31.01 11.36
CA THR A 25 6.74 -30.03 10.77
C THR A 25 7.13 -28.60 11.14
N HIS A 26 7.47 -28.33 12.41
CA HIS A 26 7.96 -27.01 12.83
C HIS A 26 9.23 -26.56 12.10
N ARG A 27 10.20 -27.46 11.88
CA ARG A 27 11.43 -27.15 11.10
C ARG A 27 11.12 -26.87 9.63
N LEU A 28 10.21 -27.63 9.02
CA LEU A 28 9.75 -27.39 7.66
C LEU A 28 9.07 -26.02 7.52
N TYR A 29 8.19 -25.65 8.46
CA TYR A 29 7.60 -24.31 8.48
C TYR A 29 8.65 -23.21 8.59
N ARG A 30 9.67 -23.38 9.43
CA ARG A 30 10.77 -22.39 9.54
C ARG A 30 11.57 -22.27 8.24
N LEU A 31 11.86 -23.39 7.57
CA LEU A 31 12.56 -23.38 6.28
C LEU A 31 11.71 -22.75 5.18
N TYR A 32 10.41 -23.05 5.16
CA TYR A 32 9.45 -22.45 4.25
C TYR A 32 9.36 -20.92 4.43
N HIS A 33 9.20 -20.44 5.67
CA HIS A 33 9.18 -19.01 5.96
C HIS A 33 10.51 -18.31 5.65
N PHE A 34 11.63 -19.01 5.86
CA PHE A 34 12.95 -18.50 5.47
C PHE A 34 13.06 -18.35 3.94
N GLY A 35 12.61 -19.35 3.19
CA GLY A 35 12.51 -19.29 1.73
C GLY A 35 11.62 -18.15 1.24
N LEU A 36 10.44 -17.97 1.82
CA LEU A 36 9.55 -16.85 1.52
C LEU A 36 10.20 -15.50 1.82
N ARG A 37 10.96 -15.38 2.91
CA ARG A 37 11.66 -14.13 3.27
C ARG A 37 12.75 -13.79 2.26
N LEU A 38 13.51 -14.78 1.79
CA LEU A 38 14.49 -14.58 0.73
C LEU A 38 13.80 -14.18 -0.58
N ALA A 39 12.74 -14.89 -0.97
CA ALA A 39 11.96 -14.56 -2.15
C ALA A 39 11.39 -13.13 -2.08
N ALA A 40 10.84 -12.72 -0.94
CA ALA A 40 10.33 -11.37 -0.72
C ALA A 40 11.42 -10.29 -0.81
N ALA A 41 12.65 -10.59 -0.36
CA ALA A 41 13.79 -9.67 -0.49
C ALA A 41 14.30 -9.57 -1.94
N LEU A 42 14.11 -10.61 -2.74
CA LEU A 42 14.45 -10.64 -4.18
C LEU A 42 13.39 -9.96 -5.05
N LEU A 43 12.14 -9.90 -4.60
CA LEU A 43 11.07 -9.24 -5.33
C LEU A 43 11.28 -7.71 -5.33
N PRO A 44 11.36 -7.07 -6.50
CA PRO A 44 11.49 -5.62 -6.59
C PRO A 44 10.12 -4.96 -6.30
N ILE A 45 9.79 -4.82 -5.01
CA ILE A 45 8.62 -4.06 -4.59
C ILE A 45 8.87 -2.60 -4.98
N ARG A 46 8.10 -2.10 -5.95
CA ARG A 46 8.20 -0.70 -6.37
C ARG A 46 7.75 0.19 -5.23
N THR A 47 8.65 1.04 -4.75
CA THR A 47 8.32 2.09 -3.81
C THR A 47 7.80 3.31 -4.57
N PRO A 48 6.79 4.01 -4.06
CA PRO A 48 6.34 5.26 -4.65
C PRO A 48 7.46 6.30 -4.57
N HIS A 49 7.75 6.97 -5.69
CA HIS A 49 8.71 8.05 -5.71
C HIS A 49 8.04 9.34 -5.19
N VAL A 50 8.64 9.95 -4.15
CA VAL A 50 8.11 11.17 -3.54
C VAL A 50 8.90 12.38 -4.03
N TYR A 51 8.18 13.36 -4.59
CA TYR A 51 8.74 14.66 -4.95
C TYR A 51 8.41 15.67 -3.84
N ALA A 52 9.41 16.39 -3.33
CA ALA A 52 9.24 17.31 -2.20
C ALA A 52 9.93 18.65 -2.43
N GLY A 53 9.44 19.69 -1.75
CA GLY A 53 9.96 21.06 -1.86
C GLY A 53 9.26 21.89 -2.93
N GLN A 54 9.72 23.13 -3.10
CA GLN A 54 9.04 24.16 -3.91
C GLN A 54 9.03 23.83 -5.42
N GLN A 55 9.92 22.96 -5.88
CA GLN A 55 10.01 22.50 -7.27
C GLN A 55 9.45 21.09 -7.48
N ALA A 56 8.76 20.50 -6.49
CA ALA A 56 8.25 19.14 -6.58
C ALA A 56 7.33 18.91 -7.80
N LEU A 57 6.43 19.86 -8.07
CA LEU A 57 5.49 19.77 -9.18
C LEU A 57 6.20 19.75 -10.54
N SER A 58 7.20 20.61 -10.76
CA SER A 58 7.93 20.67 -12.02
C SER A 58 8.82 19.43 -12.23
N GLN A 59 9.44 18.92 -11.17
CA GLN A 59 10.21 17.67 -11.20
C GLN A 59 9.31 16.47 -11.57
N TRP A 60 8.12 16.39 -10.97
CA TRP A 60 7.16 15.35 -11.27
C TRP A 60 6.63 15.45 -12.71
N LEU A 61 6.27 16.65 -13.18
CA LEU A 61 5.82 16.87 -14.57
C LEU A 61 6.87 16.46 -15.61
N CYS A 62 8.15 16.69 -15.31
CA CYS A 62 9.26 16.23 -16.16
C CYS A 62 9.26 14.69 -16.28
N GLU A 63 8.99 13.97 -15.19
CA GLU A 63 8.93 12.51 -15.21
C GLU A 63 7.68 11.98 -15.93
N VAL A 64 6.52 12.61 -15.71
CA VAL A 64 5.28 12.31 -16.46
C VAL A 64 5.50 12.41 -17.96
N LYS A 65 6.24 13.43 -18.41
CA LYS A 65 6.58 13.61 -19.82
C LYS A 65 7.48 12.49 -20.37
N LYS A 66 8.45 12.02 -19.59
CA LYS A 66 9.31 10.89 -19.98
C LYS A 66 8.53 9.58 -20.12
N GLN A 67 7.49 9.40 -19.30
CA GLN A 67 6.62 8.22 -19.34
C GLN A 67 5.63 8.24 -20.53
N ASN A 68 5.55 9.35 -21.27
CA ASN A 68 4.70 9.51 -22.45
C ASN A 68 3.22 9.20 -22.20
N LEU A 69 2.72 9.63 -21.03
CA LEU A 69 1.32 9.46 -20.64
C LEU A 69 0.43 10.41 -21.44
N ARG A 70 -0.66 9.88 -22.02
CA ARG A 70 -1.61 10.68 -22.82
C ARG A 70 -2.81 11.17 -22.01
N THR A 71 -3.23 10.38 -21.02
CA THR A 71 -4.44 10.66 -20.24
C THR A 71 -4.23 10.22 -18.80
N LEU A 72 -4.58 11.09 -17.86
CA LEU A 72 -4.52 10.84 -16.42
C LEU A 72 -5.90 10.97 -15.79
N LEU A 73 -6.21 10.05 -14.91
CA LEU A 73 -7.37 10.16 -14.02
C LEU A 73 -6.90 10.86 -12.74
N VAL A 74 -7.44 12.05 -12.49
CA VAL A 74 -7.26 12.79 -11.25
C VAL A 74 -8.41 12.42 -10.33
N VAL A 75 -8.07 11.85 -9.18
CA VAL A 75 -9.03 11.44 -8.15
C VAL A 75 -8.92 12.42 -7.00
N SER A 76 -10.03 13.08 -6.65
CA SER A 76 -10.10 14.08 -5.59
C SER A 76 -11.40 13.94 -4.82
N ASP A 77 -11.44 14.44 -3.59
CA ASP A 77 -12.69 14.59 -2.84
C ASP A 77 -13.40 15.91 -3.18
N PRO A 78 -14.70 16.04 -2.89
CA PRO A 78 -15.47 17.25 -3.17
C PRO A 78 -14.94 18.49 -2.42
N GLY A 79 -14.31 18.31 -1.24
CA GLY A 79 -13.77 19.41 -0.44
C GLY A 79 -12.57 20.06 -1.10
N ILE A 80 -11.62 19.25 -1.58
CA ILE A 80 -10.47 19.73 -2.38
C ILE A 80 -10.96 20.39 -3.67
N VAL A 81 -11.97 19.80 -4.34
CA VAL A 81 -12.54 20.35 -5.57
C VAL A 81 -13.18 21.71 -5.33
N ALA A 82 -13.95 21.88 -4.25
CA ALA A 82 -14.59 23.14 -3.88
C ALA A 82 -13.58 24.27 -3.59
N LEU A 83 -12.34 23.92 -3.24
CA LEU A 83 -11.24 24.86 -2.99
C LEU A 83 -10.33 25.07 -4.20
N ASP A 84 -10.64 24.42 -5.34
CA ASP A 84 -9.86 24.46 -6.59
C ASP A 84 -8.37 24.12 -6.43
N LEU A 85 -7.99 23.37 -5.39
CA LEU A 85 -6.59 23.06 -5.08
C LEU A 85 -5.93 22.17 -6.14
N GLN A 86 -6.72 21.38 -6.86
CA GLN A 86 -6.29 20.52 -7.96
C GLN A 86 -6.07 21.27 -9.27
N GLN A 87 -6.67 22.46 -9.46
CA GLN A 87 -6.63 23.18 -10.74
C GLN A 87 -5.21 23.54 -11.20
N PRO A 88 -4.28 24.00 -10.35
CA PRO A 88 -2.91 24.30 -10.78
C PRO A 88 -2.19 23.06 -11.34
N ILE A 89 -2.48 21.88 -10.79
CA ILE A 89 -1.90 20.61 -11.21
C ILE A 89 -2.49 20.21 -12.57
N ILE A 90 -3.81 20.27 -12.71
CA ILE A 90 -4.53 19.98 -13.96
C ILE A 90 -4.05 20.91 -15.08
N ALA A 91 -4.01 22.22 -14.83
CA ALA A 91 -3.55 23.21 -15.79
C ALA A 91 -2.11 22.93 -16.25
N ALA A 92 -1.21 22.59 -15.32
CA ALA A 92 0.17 22.25 -15.65
C ALA A 92 0.29 20.96 -16.48
N LEU A 93 -0.58 19.96 -16.25
CA LEU A 93 -0.65 18.74 -17.06
C LEU A 93 -1.16 19.03 -18.48
N HIS A 94 -2.20 19.85 -18.61
CA HIS A 94 -2.73 20.28 -19.91
C HIS A 94 -1.69 21.07 -20.72
N GLN A 95 -0.89 21.93 -20.07
CA GLN A 95 0.22 22.63 -20.71
C GLN A 95 1.30 21.67 -21.26
N GLN A 96 1.44 20.49 -20.67
CA GLN A 96 2.34 19.44 -21.18
C GLN A 96 1.67 18.53 -22.23
N GLY A 97 0.43 18.82 -22.63
CA GLY A 97 -0.32 18.03 -23.60
C GLY A 97 -0.92 16.74 -23.05
N VAL A 98 -0.98 16.61 -21.72
CA VAL A 98 -1.60 15.45 -21.05
C VAL A 98 -3.07 15.75 -20.81
N ASN A 99 -3.95 14.90 -21.31
CA ASN A 99 -5.38 15.02 -21.03
C ASN A 99 -5.68 14.58 -19.59
N THR A 100 -6.65 15.22 -18.93
CA THR A 100 -7.03 14.84 -17.58
C THR A 100 -8.53 14.60 -17.47
N VAL A 101 -8.92 13.63 -16.66
CA VAL A 101 -10.30 13.34 -16.28
C VAL A 101 -10.39 13.44 -14.76
N LEU A 102 -11.32 14.24 -14.25
CA LEU A 102 -11.51 14.42 -12.81
C LEU A 102 -12.64 13.50 -12.31
N TYR A 103 -12.36 12.72 -11.27
CA TYR A 103 -13.35 12.00 -10.48
C TYR A 103 -13.39 12.61 -9.08
N SER A 104 -14.53 13.18 -8.70
CA SER A 104 -14.72 13.96 -7.47
C SER A 104 -15.48 13.22 -6.37
N ASP A 105 -16.04 12.05 -6.65
CA ASP A 105 -17.04 11.42 -5.77
C ASP A 105 -16.36 10.51 -4.72
N VAL A 106 -15.25 10.98 -4.16
CA VAL A 106 -14.51 10.28 -3.11
C VAL A 106 -14.98 10.79 -1.75
N GLU A 107 -15.59 9.90 -0.97
CA GLU A 107 -15.99 10.18 0.41
C GLU A 107 -14.84 9.91 1.41
N ALA A 108 -14.97 10.49 2.60
CA ALA A 108 -14.07 10.19 3.71
C ALA A 108 -14.22 8.71 4.10
N ASN A 109 -13.10 7.96 4.08
CA ASN A 109 -13.08 6.49 4.24
C ASN A 109 -13.87 5.76 3.14
N PRO A 110 -13.34 5.70 1.90
CA PRO A 110 -14.06 5.12 0.77
C PRO A 110 -14.31 3.62 0.97
N GLY A 111 -15.56 3.20 0.77
CA GLY A 111 -15.98 1.80 0.76
C GLY A 111 -16.44 1.35 -0.63
N ILE A 112 -16.45 0.04 -0.86
CA ILE A 112 -17.14 -0.55 -2.01
C ILE A 112 -18.58 -0.81 -1.54
N PRO A 113 -19.62 -0.27 -2.20
CA PRO A 113 -21.00 -0.57 -1.84
C PRO A 113 -21.25 -2.08 -1.97
N CYS A 114 -21.99 -2.64 -1.02
CA CYS A 114 -22.27 -4.07 -0.90
C CYS A 114 -23.20 -4.63 -1.98
#